data_AF-A0A7S3H3Y1-F1
#
_entry.id   AF-A0A7S3H3Y1-F1
#
_cell.length_a   1.000
_cell.length_b   1.000
_cell.length_c   1.000
_cell.angle_alpha   90.00
_cell.angle_beta   90.00
_cell.angle_gamma   90.00
#
_symmetry.space_group_name_H-M   'P 1'
#
loop_
_entity.id
_entity.type
_entity.pdbx_description
1 polymer ?
#
loop_
_entity_poly.entity_id
_entity_poly.type
_entity_poly.pdbx_seq_one_letter_code
_entity_poly.pdbx_strand_id
1 'polypeptide(L)'
;GDHGMPGMPRAKANLYDFGSQVALSVRWPCNIPGGRVVDDFVNIMDLAPTLCQAGSNDIPKGMVARSLMPILTSTSAGQVEAARDYAVGGLERHVCISR
;
A
#
# COMPACT_ATOMS: atom_id res chain seq x y z
N GLY A 1 -2.50 -8.93 0.81
CA GLY A 1 -2.76 -9.45 2.17
C GLY A 1 -2.71 -8.30 3.15
N ASP A 2 -3.15 -8.47 4.39
CA ASP A 2 -3.03 -7.45 5.43
C ASP A 2 -1.63 -7.41 6.07
N HIS A 3 -0.92 -8.55 6.10
CA HIS A 3 0.46 -8.67 6.54
C HIS A 3 1.17 -9.88 5.89
N GLY A 4 2.46 -10.05 6.17
CA GLY A 4 3.28 -11.20 5.73
C GLY A 4 2.89 -12.55 6.35
N MET A 5 3.60 -13.63 6.00
CA MET A 5 3.18 -15.00 6.31
C MET A 5 3.12 -15.28 7.83
N PRO A 6 2.04 -15.86 8.38
CA PRO A 6 1.99 -16.23 9.79
C PRO A 6 2.85 -17.46 10.09
N GLY A 7 3.34 -17.56 11.34
CA GLY A 7 4.07 -18.75 11.83
C GLY A 7 5.49 -18.91 11.28
N MET A 8 6.00 -17.91 10.55
CA MET A 8 7.35 -17.95 9.98
C MET A 8 8.27 -16.92 10.65
N PRO A 9 9.56 -17.26 10.88
CA PRO A 9 10.52 -16.30 11.42
C PRO A 9 10.62 -15.05 10.56
N ARG A 10 10.70 -13.87 11.20
CA ARG A 10 10.79 -12.54 10.56
C ARG A 10 9.61 -12.15 9.66
N ALA A 11 8.54 -12.94 9.64
CA ALA A 11 7.33 -12.65 8.89
C ALA A 11 6.33 -11.85 9.73
N LYS A 12 5.05 -12.23 9.80
CA LYS A 12 4.00 -11.53 10.57
C LYS A 12 4.50 -11.01 11.92
N ALA A 13 4.09 -9.79 12.28
CA ALA A 13 4.51 -9.05 13.49
C ALA A 13 5.99 -8.63 13.51
N ASN A 14 6.61 -8.49 12.33
CA ASN A 14 7.91 -7.86 12.15
C ASN A 14 7.86 -6.84 11.00
N LEU A 15 8.83 -5.93 10.96
CA LEU A 15 8.95 -4.89 9.93
C LEU A 15 9.88 -5.26 8.77
N TYR A 16 10.40 -6.49 8.73
CA TYR A 16 11.11 -7.00 7.56
C TYR A 16 10.15 -7.18 6.39
N ASP A 17 10.66 -7.14 5.17
CA ASP A 17 9.86 -7.31 3.94
C ASP A 17 8.97 -8.56 3.99
N PHE A 18 9.48 -9.67 4.53
CA PHE A 18 8.71 -10.90 4.65
C PHE A 18 7.50 -10.81 5.60
N GLY A 19 7.48 -9.80 6.48
CA GLY A 19 6.41 -9.51 7.43
C GLY A 19 5.50 -8.34 7.02
N SER A 20 6.01 -7.40 6.21
CA SER A 20 5.32 -6.15 5.86
C SER A 20 4.99 -6.01 4.37
N GLN A 21 5.78 -6.60 3.48
CA GLN A 21 5.56 -6.55 2.03
C GLN A 21 4.50 -7.59 1.64
N VAL A 22 3.42 -7.11 1.03
CA VAL A 22 2.27 -7.93 0.64
C VAL A 22 1.92 -7.70 -0.82
N ALA A 23 1.36 -8.72 -1.47
CA ALA A 23 0.87 -8.58 -2.83
C ALA A 23 -0.37 -7.66 -2.88
N LEU A 24 -0.34 -6.73 -3.85
CA LEU A 24 -1.46 -5.91 -4.28
C LEU A 24 -1.64 -6.10 -5.80
N SER A 25 -2.84 -6.46 -6.22
CA SER A 25 -3.23 -6.50 -7.64
C SER A 25 -4.55 -5.76 -7.79
N VAL A 26 -4.62 -4.89 -8.81
CA VAL A 26 -5.77 -4.02 -9.04
C VAL A 26 -6.26 -4.20 -10.46
N ARG A 27 -7.58 -4.35 -10.64
CA ARG A 27 -8.23 -4.44 -11.95
C ARG A 27 -9.48 -3.59 -11.96
N TRP A 28 -9.56 -2.68 -12.91
CA TRP A 28 -10.77 -1.91 -13.19
C TRP A 28 -10.91 -1.72 -14.71
N PRO A 29 -11.73 -2.55 -15.39
CA PRO A 29 -11.92 -2.45 -16.83
C PRO A 29 -12.34 -1.05 -17.26
N CYS A 30 -11.84 -0.60 -18.40
CA CYS A 30 -12.08 0.74 -18.98
C CYS A 30 -11.51 1.94 -18.19
N ASN A 31 -11.04 1.74 -16.95
CA ASN A 31 -10.53 2.80 -16.09
C ASN A 31 -9.04 2.67 -15.78
N ILE A 32 -8.54 1.44 -15.62
CA ILE A 32 -7.15 1.14 -15.25
C ILE A 32 -6.52 0.29 -16.36
N PRO A 33 -5.39 0.71 -16.97
CA PRO A 33 -4.65 -0.12 -17.90
C PRO A 33 -4.06 -1.35 -17.17
N GLY A 34 -4.28 -2.52 -17.76
CA GLY A 34 -3.72 -3.78 -17.27
C GLY A 34 -2.33 -4.09 -17.85
N GLY A 35 -1.75 -5.21 -17.43
CA GLY A 35 -0.51 -5.74 -18.03
C GLY A 35 0.77 -4.99 -17.63
N ARG A 36 0.75 -4.28 -16.51
CA ARG A 36 1.88 -3.49 -16.02
C ARG A 36 2.26 -3.85 -14.60
N VAL A 37 3.52 -3.61 -14.27
CA VAL A 37 4.10 -3.73 -12.93
C VAL A 37 4.52 -2.33 -12.49
N VAL A 38 4.21 -1.99 -11.24
CA VAL A 38 4.50 -0.70 -10.64
C VAL A 38 5.37 -0.93 -9.41
N ASP A 39 6.45 -0.16 -9.31
CA ASP A 39 7.47 -0.28 -8.27
C ASP A 39 7.39 0.84 -7.22
N ASP A 40 6.43 1.77 -7.36
CA ASP A 40 6.16 2.82 -6.37
C ASP A 40 5.89 2.24 -4.97
N PHE A 41 6.40 2.93 -3.95
CA PHE A 41 6.01 2.63 -2.59
C PHE A 41 4.53 2.96 -2.36
N VAL A 42 3.78 1.94 -1.97
CA VAL A 42 2.36 2.02 -1.63
C VAL A 42 2.10 1.44 -0.24
N ASN A 43 1.08 1.96 0.43
CA ASN A 43 0.64 1.44 1.73
C ASN A 43 -0.82 0.99 1.64
N ILE A 44 -1.22 -0.01 2.44
CA ILE A 44 -2.62 -0.46 2.49
C ILE A 44 -3.58 0.69 2.84
N MET A 45 -3.13 1.68 3.61
CA MET A 45 -3.91 2.87 3.94
C MET A 45 -4.28 3.70 2.70
N ASP A 46 -3.50 3.64 1.63
CA ASP A 46 -3.77 4.36 0.38
C ASP A 46 -5.03 3.83 -0.34
N LEU A 47 -5.48 2.61 -0.02
CA LEU A 47 -6.69 2.03 -0.63
C LEU A 47 -7.96 2.80 -0.23
N ALA A 48 -8.06 3.27 1.01
CA ALA A 48 -9.24 4.00 1.48
C ALA A 48 -9.53 5.28 0.66
N PRO A 49 -8.61 6.26 0.55
CA PRO A 49 -8.84 7.43 -0.30
C PRO A 49 -8.97 7.08 -1.79
N THR A 50 -8.31 6.01 -2.25
CA THR A 50 -8.46 5.50 -3.63
C THR A 50 -9.89 5.06 -3.92
N LEU A 51 -10.50 4.29 -3.01
CA LEU A 51 -11.86 3.79 -3.14
C LEU A 51 -12.90 4.92 -3.01
N CYS A 52 -12.68 5.89 -2.12
CA CYS A 52 -13.51 7.10 -2.05
C CYS A 52 -13.53 7.82 -3.42
N GLN A 53 -12.35 8.08 -3.98
CA GLN A 53 -12.22 8.72 -5.29
C GLN A 53 -12.83 7.87 -6.42
N ALA A 54 -12.66 6.54 -6.38
CA ALA A 54 -13.26 5.62 -7.36
C ALA A 54 -14.79 5.70 -7.36
N GLY A 55 -15.38 5.84 -6.17
CA GLY A 55 -16.82 5.97 -5.99
C GLY A 55 -17.35 7.40 -6.09
N SER A 56 -16.55 8.36 -6.54
CA SER A 56 -16.91 9.78 -6.62
C SER A 56 -17.35 10.38 -5.27
N ASN A 57 -16.78 9.91 -4.17
CA ASN A 57 -17.00 10.45 -2.83
C ASN A 57 -15.86 11.38 -2.43
N ASP A 58 -16.17 12.35 -1.57
CA ASP A 58 -15.15 13.20 -0.94
C ASP A 58 -14.23 12.36 -0.04
N ILE A 59 -12.93 12.67 -0.08
CA ILE A 59 -11.94 12.08 0.82
C ILE A 59 -12.01 12.80 2.16
N PRO A 60 -12.30 12.10 3.29
CA PRO A 60 -12.33 12.73 4.60
C PRO A 60 -10.99 13.38 4.96
N LYS A 61 -11.03 14.58 5.55
CA LYS A 61 -9.84 15.37 5.92
C LYS A 61 -8.87 14.65 6.89
N GLY A 62 -9.35 13.67 7.64
CA GLY A 62 -8.53 12.89 8.57
C GLY A 62 -7.72 11.76 7.92
N MET A 63 -7.95 11.46 6.63
CA MET A 63 -7.14 10.46 5.92
C MET A 63 -5.79 11.05 5.55
N VAL A 64 -4.73 10.55 6.17
CA VAL A 64 -3.34 10.97 5.91
C VAL A 64 -2.71 10.29 4.70
N ALA A 65 -3.31 9.19 4.23
CA ALA A 65 -2.86 8.42 3.09
C ALA A 65 -3.21 9.10 1.76
N ARG A 66 -2.54 8.69 0.67
CA ARG A 66 -2.69 9.33 -0.64
C ARG A 66 -3.35 8.36 -1.62
N SER A 67 -4.39 8.82 -2.32
CA SER A 67 -5.02 8.04 -3.38
C SER A 67 -3.99 7.53 -4.41
N LEU A 68 -4.15 6.29 -4.84
CA LEU A 68 -3.36 5.63 -5.87
C LEU A 68 -3.89 5.94 -7.28
N MET A 69 -5.00 6.68 -7.42
CA MET A 69 -5.59 6.94 -8.74
C MET A 69 -4.60 7.49 -9.79
N PRO A 70 -3.70 8.44 -9.47
CA PRO A 70 -2.74 8.92 -10.46
C PRO A 70 -1.80 7.83 -10.98
N ILE A 71 -1.38 6.90 -10.12
CA ILE A 71 -0.59 5.71 -10.47
C ILE A 71 -1.46 4.70 -11.23
N LEU A 72 -2.70 4.50 -10.78
CA LEU A 72 -3.61 3.48 -11.30
C LEU A 72 -4.07 3.78 -12.72
N THR A 73 -4.29 5.05 -13.08
CA THR A 73 -4.73 5.46 -14.42
C THR A 73 -3.58 5.78 -15.38
N SER A 74 -2.34 5.89 -14.87
CA SER A 74 -1.15 6.05 -15.70
C SER A 74 -0.87 4.81 -16.56
N THR A 75 -0.33 5.04 -17.76
CA THR A 75 0.18 4.00 -18.67
C THR A 75 1.63 3.62 -18.40
N SER A 76 2.29 4.28 -17.44
CA SER A 76 3.68 4.00 -17.08
C SER A 76 3.82 2.74 -16.22
N ALA A 77 4.99 2.11 -16.31
CA ALA A 77 5.42 0.97 -15.52
C ALA A 77 6.69 1.31 -14.74
N GLY A 78 7.05 0.49 -13.75
CA GLY A 78 8.12 0.78 -12.82
C GLY A 78 7.70 1.87 -11.84
N GLN A 79 8.57 2.86 -11.60
CA GLN A 79 8.24 4.00 -10.75
C GLN A 79 7.51 5.10 -11.54
N VAL A 80 6.27 5.40 -11.14
CA VAL A 80 5.37 6.37 -11.77
C VAL A 80 5.40 7.72 -11.07
N GLU A 81 5.32 7.75 -9.74
CA GLU A 81 5.44 8.95 -8.92
C GLU A 81 6.80 8.98 -8.20
N ALA A 82 7.73 9.78 -8.71
CA ALA A 82 9.07 9.94 -8.11
C ALA A 82 9.02 10.42 -6.64
N ALA A 83 7.95 11.08 -6.21
CA ALA A 83 7.74 11.53 -4.84
C ALA A 83 7.22 10.44 -3.88
N ARG A 84 7.06 9.20 -4.35
CA ARG A 84 6.81 8.01 -3.53
C ARG A 84 8.10 7.19 -3.46
N ASP A 85 9.06 7.72 -2.72
CA ASP A 85 10.43 7.20 -2.56
C ASP A 85 10.66 6.47 -1.23
N TYR A 86 9.66 6.43 -0.34
CA TYR A 86 9.69 5.65 0.89
C TYR A 86 8.30 5.13 1.30
N ALA A 87 8.28 4.07 2.09
CA ALA A 87 7.12 3.62 2.85
C ALA A 87 7.45 3.60 4.34
N VAL A 88 6.48 3.97 5.18
CA VAL A 88 6.63 3.95 6.64
C VAL A 88 5.80 2.81 7.22
N GLY A 89 6.46 1.94 7.99
CA GLY A 89 5.84 0.89 8.79
C GLY A 89 6.19 1.08 10.26
N GLY A 90 5.25 0.73 11.15
CA GLY A 90 5.43 0.82 12.60
C GLY A 90 5.07 -0.50 13.27
N LEU A 91 5.82 -0.86 14.30
CA LEU A 91 5.50 -1.99 15.17
C LEU A 91 5.56 -1.50 16.61
N GLU A 92 4.42 -1.55 17.28
CA GLU A 92 4.34 -1.34 18.72
C GLU A 92 4.54 -2.67 19.46
N ARG A 93 5.28 -2.65 20.56
CA ARG A 93 5.42 -3.79 21.46
C ARG A 93 4.74 -3.46 22.78
N HIS A 94 3.66 -4.16 23.10
CA HIS A 94 3.04 -4.11 24.42
C HIS A 94 3.79 -5.01 25.40
N VAL A 95 5.05 -4.66 25.73
CA VAL A 95 5.82 -5.36 26.77
C VAL A 95 6.49 -4.35 27.69
N CYS A 96 6.41 -4.59 29.01
CA CYS A 96 7.02 -3.71 30.00
C CYS A 96 8.56 -3.73 29.93
N ILE A 97 9.15 -4.84 29.47
CA ILE A 97 10.59 -5.01 29.25
C ILE A 97 10.78 -5.97 28.06
N SER A 98 11.56 -5.56 27.05
CA SER A 98 12.05 -6.45 25.98
C SER A 98 13.46 -6.90 26.36
N ARG A 99 13.64 -8.18 26.68
CA ARG A 99 14.96 -8.82 26.76
C ARG A 99 15.29 -9.49 25.44
#